data_AF-A0A133ZJV1-F1
#
_entry.id   AF-A0A133ZJV1-F1
#
_cell.length_a   1.000
_cell.length_b   1.000
_cell.length_c   1.000
_cell.angle_alpha   90.00
_cell.angle_beta   90.00
_cell.angle_gamma   90.00
#
_symmetry.space_group_name_H-M   'P 1'
#
loop_
_entity.id
_entity.type
_entity.pdbx_description
1 polymer ?
#
loop_
_entity_poly.entity_id
_entity_poly.type
_entity_poly.pdbx_seq_one_letter_code
_entity_poly.pdbx_strand_id
1 'polypeptide(L)'
;MTDTLEAPRTRRRLWDWKLVLGGIGVLALLLASLATGEYDLFSHGDGFDMFMTTRVPRTIALVLAGAAMAMSGLVMQLLTQNRFTEPSTTGTTEWAGLGLLFTMVVFPGSTILVRMVGSVAFAFIGTMVFFLFLRRVTLRSSLIVPIIGIMLGSVVSAVSTFFALETDMLQQLGIWFMGSFTSVYSGQYEVLWIVLIVLIVVFLFADRLTVVGLGEDVATNVGLNYNRLLLIGTGLIAIATGVVTVVVGSLPFLGLIVPNVVSMIRGDDLRSNLPWVCVLGIGIVTLCDLVGRVIISPFEMPVSVILGIIGAVVFVVLIVRSNRGH
;
A
#
# COMPACT_ATOMS: atom_id res chain seq x y z
N MET A 1 43.40 -9.65 32.32
CA MET A 1 43.09 -8.28 31.90
C MET A 1 41.95 -8.41 30.91
N THR A 2 40.76 -8.01 31.32
CA THR A 2 39.48 -8.28 30.66
C THR A 2 39.29 -7.35 29.47
N ASP A 3 39.45 -7.86 28.25
CA ASP A 3 38.99 -7.18 27.04
C ASP A 3 37.45 -7.24 27.02
N THR A 4 36.84 -6.12 27.40
CA THR A 4 35.42 -5.86 27.19
C THR A 4 35.18 -5.74 25.70
N LEU A 5 34.69 -6.81 25.07
CA LEU A 5 34.12 -6.79 23.74
C LEU A 5 32.93 -5.81 23.74
N GLU A 6 33.17 -4.56 23.36
CA GLU A 6 32.11 -3.62 23.06
C GLU A 6 31.32 -4.14 21.85
N ALA A 7 30.11 -4.63 22.09
CA ALA A 7 29.17 -4.98 21.04
C ALA A 7 28.93 -3.74 20.15
N PRO A 8 29.01 -3.83 18.81
CA PRO A 8 28.78 -2.68 17.95
C PRO A 8 27.31 -2.27 18.07
N ARG A 9 27.04 -1.20 18.82
CA ARG A 9 25.71 -0.58 18.89
C ARG A 9 25.44 0.21 17.61
N THR A 10 25.27 -0.44 16.47
CA THR A 10 24.78 0.22 15.25
C THR A 10 23.26 0.20 15.20
N ARG A 11 22.58 0.70 16.24
CA ARG A 11 21.18 1.12 16.08
C ARG A 11 21.23 2.40 15.25
N ARG A 12 21.05 2.27 13.92
CA ARG A 12 20.94 3.43 13.03
C ARG A 12 19.89 4.37 13.64
N ARG A 13 20.26 5.63 13.87
CA ARG A 13 19.36 6.62 14.49
C ARG A 13 18.07 6.65 13.68
N LEU A 14 16.95 6.44 14.38
CA LEU A 14 15.59 6.54 13.81
C LEU A 14 15.37 7.92 13.19
N TRP A 15 15.96 8.96 13.80
CA TRP A 15 15.89 10.34 13.36
C TRP A 15 17.24 10.78 12.79
N ASP A 16 17.25 10.98 11.49
CA ASP A 16 18.37 11.51 10.70
C ASP A 16 17.92 12.86 10.12
N TRP A 17 18.82 13.83 9.97
CA TRP A 17 18.50 15.14 9.39
C TRP A 17 17.91 15.01 7.98
N LYS A 18 18.33 13.97 7.25
CA LYS A 18 17.77 13.60 5.94
C LYS A 18 16.29 13.22 6.02
N LEU A 19 15.84 12.57 7.10
CA LEU A 19 14.43 12.24 7.30
C LEU A 19 13.62 13.53 7.51
N VAL A 20 14.16 14.47 8.28
CA VAL A 20 13.53 15.78 8.53
C VAL A 20 13.39 16.55 7.22
N LEU A 21 14.41 16.57 6.38
CA LEU A 21 14.33 17.14 5.03
C LEU A 21 13.28 16.48 4.15
N GLY A 22 13.23 15.15 4.14
CA GLY A 22 12.18 14.41 3.44
C GLY A 22 10.79 14.79 3.95
N GLY A 23 10.62 14.90 5.27
CA GLY A 23 9.39 15.35 5.92
C GLY A 23 8.99 16.77 5.54
N ILE A 24 9.95 17.70 5.45
CA ILE A 24 9.71 19.08 4.99
C ILE A 24 9.27 19.09 3.52
N GLY A 25 9.94 18.31 2.67
CA GLY A 25 9.56 18.17 1.26
C GLY A 25 8.13 17.63 1.08
N VAL A 26 7.77 16.60 1.86
CA VAL A 26 6.40 16.07 1.89
C VAL A 26 5.41 17.11 2.40
N LEU A 27 5.74 17.84 3.46
CA LEU A 27 4.88 18.90 3.97
C LEU A 27 4.63 19.99 2.93
N ALA A 28 5.66 20.37 2.17
CA ALA A 28 5.51 21.30 1.05
C ALA A 28 4.57 20.75 -0.05
N LEU A 29 4.67 19.45 -0.38
CA LEU A 29 3.74 18.79 -1.31
C LEU A 29 2.31 18.75 -0.79
N LEU A 30 2.11 18.52 0.52
CA LEU A 30 0.78 18.50 1.13
C LEU A 30 0.16 19.91 1.15
N LEU A 31 0.96 20.94 1.44
CA LEU A 31 0.52 22.33 1.33
C LEU A 31 0.15 22.69 -0.12
N ALA A 32 0.94 22.24 -1.10
CA ALA A 32 0.61 22.37 -2.51
C ALA A 32 -0.72 21.64 -2.83
N SER A 33 -0.92 20.42 -2.35
CA SER A 33 -2.16 19.65 -2.54
C SER A 33 -3.41 20.37 -1.99
N LEU A 34 -3.28 21.06 -0.85
CA LEU A 34 -4.35 21.89 -0.28
C LEU A 34 -4.59 23.15 -1.11
N ALA A 35 -3.54 23.74 -1.69
CA ALA A 35 -3.64 24.94 -2.53
C ALA A 35 -4.16 24.64 -3.95
N THR A 36 -3.91 23.44 -4.48
CA THR A 36 -4.32 23.03 -5.83
C THR A 36 -5.79 22.59 -5.87
N GLY A 37 -6.60 23.32 -6.63
CA GLY A 37 -7.97 22.94 -6.98
C GLY A 37 -8.59 23.99 -7.89
N GLU A 38 -9.49 23.56 -8.77
CA GLU A 38 -10.12 24.41 -9.79
C GLU A 38 -11.06 25.46 -9.18
N TYR A 39 -11.73 25.10 -8.08
CA TYR A 39 -12.61 26.02 -7.36
C TYR A 39 -11.80 27.08 -6.63
N ASP A 40 -12.01 28.34 -6.98
CA ASP A 40 -11.34 29.47 -6.36
C ASP A 40 -11.97 29.82 -5.00
N LEU A 41 -11.19 29.56 -3.94
CA LEU A 41 -11.62 29.66 -2.55
C LEU A 41 -11.79 31.11 -2.07
N PHE A 42 -11.19 32.08 -2.78
CA PHE A 42 -11.16 33.47 -2.34
C PHE A 42 -12.20 34.36 -3.03
N SER A 43 -12.78 33.89 -4.14
CA SER A 43 -13.79 34.65 -4.89
C SER A 43 -15.23 34.37 -4.46
N HIS A 44 -15.47 33.29 -3.70
CA HIS A 44 -16.80 32.83 -3.33
C HIS A 44 -16.95 32.70 -1.81
N GLY A 45 -18.13 33.04 -1.27
CA GLY A 45 -18.41 33.05 0.18
C GLY A 45 -18.42 31.66 0.85
N ASP A 46 -18.56 30.60 0.05
CA ASP A 46 -18.55 29.19 0.44
C ASP A 46 -17.18 28.50 0.26
N GLY A 47 -16.12 29.27 -0.05
CA GLY A 47 -14.77 28.72 -0.24
C GLY A 47 -14.24 27.94 0.95
N PHE A 48 -14.53 28.37 2.18
CA PHE A 48 -14.13 27.63 3.38
C PHE A 48 -14.81 26.25 3.49
N ASP A 49 -16.10 26.18 3.17
CA ASP A 49 -16.87 24.93 3.22
C ASP A 49 -16.38 23.95 2.16
N MET A 50 -16.11 24.43 0.94
CA MET A 50 -15.54 23.61 -0.14
C MET A 50 -14.15 23.08 0.23
N PHE A 51 -13.30 23.92 0.85
CA PHE A 51 -11.98 23.53 1.32
C PHE A 51 -12.03 22.39 2.35
N MET A 52 -12.92 22.51 3.33
CA MET A 52 -13.11 21.52 4.39
C MET A 52 -13.79 20.24 3.92
N THR A 53 -14.65 20.33 2.90
CA THR A 53 -15.42 19.17 2.41
C THR A 53 -14.66 18.32 1.39
N THR A 54 -13.72 18.91 0.65
CA THR A 54 -13.03 18.22 -0.46
C THR A 54 -11.51 18.20 -0.32
N ARG A 55 -10.86 19.36 -0.13
CA ARG A 55 -9.39 19.45 -0.16
C ARG A 55 -8.74 18.80 1.06
N VAL A 56 -9.23 19.10 2.26
CA VAL A 56 -8.71 18.50 3.50
C VAL A 56 -8.91 16.98 3.53
N PRO A 57 -10.13 16.43 3.28
CA PRO A 57 -10.35 14.99 3.17
C PRO A 57 -9.42 14.30 2.17
N ARG A 58 -9.26 14.89 0.98
CA ARG A 58 -8.39 14.34 -0.06
C ARG A 58 -6.93 14.30 0.38
N THR A 59 -6.41 15.38 0.97
CA THR A 59 -5.03 15.43 1.47
C THR A 59 -4.79 14.43 2.61
N ILE A 60 -5.75 14.27 3.54
CA ILE A 60 -5.67 13.24 4.60
C ILE A 60 -5.64 11.84 3.98
N ALA A 61 -6.47 11.58 2.97
CA ALA A 61 -6.49 10.29 2.30
C ALA A 61 -5.18 9.99 1.57
N LEU A 62 -4.56 10.97 0.91
CA LEU A 62 -3.22 10.82 0.30
C LEU A 62 -2.19 10.38 1.33
N VAL A 63 -2.21 11.01 2.52
CA VAL A 63 -1.29 10.68 3.61
C VAL A 63 -1.52 9.25 4.11
N LEU A 64 -2.77 8.92 4.45
CA LEU A 64 -3.11 7.63 5.05
C LEU A 64 -2.91 6.48 4.05
N ALA A 65 -3.43 6.60 2.83
CA ALA A 65 -3.29 5.57 1.80
C ALA A 65 -1.83 5.40 1.36
N GLY A 66 -1.09 6.51 1.17
CA GLY A 66 0.31 6.47 0.75
C GLY A 66 1.21 5.79 1.78
N ALA A 67 1.08 6.15 3.06
CA ALA A 67 1.85 5.50 4.13
C ALA A 67 1.49 4.01 4.27
N ALA A 68 0.20 3.69 4.21
CA ALA A 68 -0.30 2.35 4.40
C ALA A 68 0.08 1.35 3.32
N MET A 69 -0.05 1.76 2.05
CA MET A 69 0.25 0.89 0.93
C MET A 69 1.76 0.67 0.81
N ALA A 70 2.57 1.71 1.07
CA ALA A 70 4.02 1.58 1.14
C ALA A 70 4.46 0.64 2.28
N MET A 71 3.87 0.78 3.47
CA MET A 71 4.12 -0.11 4.60
C MET A 71 3.66 -1.54 4.31
N SER A 72 2.48 -1.71 3.72
CA SER A 72 1.92 -3.04 3.39
C SER A 72 2.82 -3.77 2.40
N GLY A 73 3.40 -3.04 1.45
CA GLY A 73 4.47 -3.53 0.59
C GLY A 73 5.68 -4.05 1.38
N LEU A 74 6.23 -3.24 2.28
CA LEU A 74 7.38 -3.64 3.09
C LEU A 74 7.09 -4.89 3.93
N VAL A 75 5.92 -4.96 4.57
CA VAL A 75 5.52 -6.15 5.34
C VAL A 75 5.31 -7.35 4.42
N MET A 76 4.70 -7.19 3.24
CA MET A 76 4.53 -8.27 2.27
C MET A 76 5.88 -8.83 1.81
N GLN A 77 6.86 -7.97 1.55
CA GLN A 77 8.21 -8.37 1.15
C GLN A 77 8.89 -9.21 2.23
N LEU A 78 8.71 -8.86 3.51
CA LEU A 78 9.23 -9.65 4.63
C LEU A 78 8.52 -11.00 4.74
N LEU A 79 7.19 -11.04 4.69
CA LEU A 79 6.44 -12.29 4.84
C LEU A 79 6.68 -13.28 3.70
N THR A 80 6.86 -12.77 2.48
CA THR A 80 7.15 -13.60 1.30
C THR A 80 8.64 -13.84 1.08
N GLN A 81 9.49 -13.16 1.84
CA GLN A 81 10.93 -13.12 1.66
C GLN A 81 11.34 -12.73 0.24
N ASN A 82 10.58 -11.82 -0.38
CA ASN A 82 10.77 -11.44 -1.77
C ASN A 82 10.48 -9.95 -1.98
N ARG A 83 11.53 -9.22 -2.34
CA ARG A 83 11.51 -7.76 -2.56
C ARG A 83 10.63 -7.29 -3.72
N PHE A 84 10.23 -8.17 -4.63
CA PHE A 84 9.35 -7.81 -5.76
C PHE A 84 7.87 -8.05 -5.46
N THR A 85 7.53 -8.29 -4.18
CA THR A 85 6.15 -8.47 -3.76
C THR A 85 5.57 -7.20 -3.15
N GLU A 86 4.28 -7.05 -3.35
CA GLU A 86 3.39 -6.03 -2.79
C GLU A 86 1.94 -6.54 -2.96
N PRO A 87 0.94 -5.94 -2.28
CA PRO A 87 -0.44 -6.43 -2.33
C PRO A 87 -1.03 -6.63 -3.73
N SER A 88 -0.75 -5.75 -4.69
CA SER A 88 -1.17 -5.88 -6.10
C SER A 88 -0.49 -7.03 -6.83
N THR A 89 0.78 -7.30 -6.55
CA THR A 89 1.50 -8.42 -7.18
C THR A 89 1.17 -9.77 -6.57
N THR A 90 0.66 -9.81 -5.33
CA THR A 90 0.23 -11.04 -4.66
C THR A 90 -1.24 -11.39 -4.93
N GLY A 91 -1.96 -10.55 -5.69
CA GLY A 91 -3.39 -10.71 -5.96
C GLY A 91 -4.30 -10.14 -4.88
N THR A 92 -3.76 -9.62 -3.77
CA THR A 92 -4.53 -9.18 -2.59
C THR A 92 -5.51 -8.07 -2.95
N THR A 93 -5.12 -7.16 -3.84
CA THR A 93 -5.95 -6.05 -4.32
C THR A 93 -7.12 -6.55 -5.17
N GLU A 94 -6.90 -7.55 -6.02
CA GLU A 94 -7.92 -8.18 -6.87
C GLU A 94 -8.96 -8.90 -6.02
N TRP A 95 -8.51 -9.63 -4.97
CA TRP A 95 -9.41 -10.22 -4.00
C TRP A 95 -10.18 -9.17 -3.19
N ALA A 96 -9.54 -8.07 -2.80
CA ALA A 96 -10.21 -6.96 -2.13
C ALA A 96 -11.32 -6.35 -3.02
N GLY A 97 -11.05 -6.23 -4.33
CA GLY A 97 -12.01 -5.79 -5.34
C GLY A 97 -13.18 -6.77 -5.51
N LEU A 98 -12.90 -8.08 -5.58
CA LEU A 98 -13.94 -9.10 -5.64
C LEU A 98 -14.84 -9.07 -4.39
N GLY A 99 -14.27 -8.93 -3.19
CA GLY A 99 -15.05 -8.82 -1.95
C GLY A 99 -15.93 -7.57 -1.88
N LEU A 100 -15.42 -6.46 -2.42
CA LEU A 100 -16.19 -5.22 -2.58
C LEU A 100 -17.37 -5.44 -3.54
N LEU A 101 -17.11 -5.97 -4.73
CA LEU A 101 -18.13 -6.29 -5.74
C LEU A 101 -19.19 -7.24 -5.18
N PHE A 102 -18.76 -8.35 -4.56
CA PHE A 102 -19.64 -9.31 -3.91
C PHE A 102 -20.56 -8.65 -2.89
N THR A 103 -20.02 -7.76 -2.06
CA THR A 103 -20.81 -7.06 -1.04
C THR A 103 -21.83 -6.10 -1.66
N MET A 104 -21.49 -5.41 -2.75
CA MET A 104 -22.44 -4.51 -3.43
C MET A 104 -23.57 -5.26 -4.13
N VAL A 105 -23.28 -6.44 -4.67
CA VAL A 105 -24.27 -7.28 -5.33
C VAL A 105 -25.20 -7.96 -4.32
N VAL A 106 -24.65 -8.54 -3.25
CA VAL A 106 -25.43 -9.29 -2.25
C VAL A 106 -26.15 -8.37 -1.27
N PHE A 107 -25.56 -7.23 -0.94
CA PHE A 107 -26.14 -6.23 -0.05
C PHE A 107 -26.21 -4.85 -0.76
N PRO A 108 -27.14 -4.68 -1.72
CA PRO A 108 -27.36 -3.39 -2.36
C PRO A 108 -27.69 -2.31 -1.32
N GLY A 109 -27.06 -1.14 -1.43
CA GLY A 109 -27.23 -0.05 -0.46
C GLY A 109 -26.48 -0.23 0.87
N SER A 110 -25.61 -1.24 0.97
CA SER A 110 -24.72 -1.41 2.12
C SER A 110 -23.88 -0.16 2.42
N THR A 111 -23.66 0.09 3.71
CA THR A 111 -22.79 1.19 4.16
C THR A 111 -21.34 0.93 3.76
N ILE A 112 -20.52 1.99 3.77
CA ILE A 112 -19.09 1.89 3.47
C ILE A 112 -18.37 0.90 4.40
N LEU A 113 -18.79 0.80 5.67
CA LEU A 113 -18.27 -0.15 6.66
C LEU A 113 -18.51 -1.61 6.25
N VAL A 114 -19.72 -1.94 5.80
CA VAL A 114 -20.05 -3.30 5.37
C VAL A 114 -19.24 -3.67 4.13
N ARG A 115 -19.13 -2.75 3.16
CA ARG A 115 -18.29 -2.89 1.97
C ARG A 115 -16.82 -3.13 2.32
N MET A 116 -16.30 -2.40 3.30
CA MET A 116 -14.93 -2.59 3.80
C MET A 116 -14.74 -3.96 4.44
N VAL A 117 -15.68 -4.42 5.28
CA VAL A 117 -15.57 -5.75 5.89
C VAL A 117 -15.50 -6.84 4.82
N GLY A 118 -16.34 -6.75 3.79
CA GLY A 118 -16.29 -7.69 2.65
C GLY A 118 -14.97 -7.62 1.87
N SER A 119 -14.49 -6.41 1.57
CA SER A 119 -13.22 -6.20 0.89
C SER A 119 -12.02 -6.75 1.70
N VAL A 120 -11.96 -6.45 2.99
CA VAL A 120 -10.90 -6.93 3.90
C VAL A 120 -10.94 -8.45 4.07
N ALA A 121 -12.14 -9.03 4.21
CA ALA A 121 -12.30 -10.47 4.35
C ALA A 121 -11.79 -11.22 3.13
N PHE A 122 -12.16 -10.78 1.92
CA PHE A 122 -11.67 -11.40 0.69
C PHE A 122 -10.18 -11.13 0.48
N ALA A 123 -9.67 -9.92 0.78
CA ALA A 123 -8.24 -9.63 0.72
C ALA A 123 -7.44 -10.59 1.62
N PHE A 124 -7.93 -10.86 2.83
CA PHE A 124 -7.32 -11.82 3.76
C PHE A 124 -7.35 -13.24 3.21
N ILE A 125 -8.51 -13.71 2.75
CA ILE A 125 -8.68 -15.04 2.14
C ILE A 125 -7.74 -15.19 0.94
N GLY A 126 -7.72 -14.21 0.05
CA GLY A 126 -6.88 -14.21 -1.14
C GLY A 126 -5.40 -14.27 -0.85
N THR A 127 -4.95 -13.50 0.15
CA THR A 127 -3.54 -13.53 0.58
C THR A 127 -3.19 -14.86 1.24
N MET A 128 -4.11 -15.48 1.99
CA MET A 128 -3.92 -16.83 2.52
C MET A 128 -3.85 -17.88 1.42
N VAL A 129 -4.70 -17.78 0.40
CA VAL A 129 -4.64 -18.65 -0.79
C VAL A 129 -3.29 -18.49 -1.48
N PHE A 130 -2.81 -17.26 -1.68
CA PHE A 130 -1.48 -17.00 -2.23
C PHE A 130 -0.37 -17.68 -1.40
N PHE A 131 -0.36 -17.55 -0.08
CA PHE A 131 0.62 -18.24 0.77
C PHE A 131 0.51 -19.76 0.74
N LEU A 132 -0.70 -20.31 0.60
CA LEU A 132 -0.92 -21.75 0.43
C LEU A 132 -0.24 -22.27 -0.84
N PHE A 133 -0.40 -21.55 -1.96
CA PHE A 133 0.30 -21.88 -3.21
C PHE A 133 1.80 -21.72 -3.07
N LEU A 134 2.26 -20.62 -2.45
CA LEU A 134 3.68 -20.35 -2.26
C LEU A 134 4.40 -21.44 -1.44
N ARG A 135 3.72 -22.05 -0.46
CA ARG A 135 4.26 -23.18 0.32
C ARG A 135 4.54 -24.43 -0.53
N ARG A 136 3.84 -24.61 -1.65
CA ARG A 136 4.02 -25.77 -2.56
C ARG A 136 5.14 -25.55 -3.58
N VAL A 137 5.65 -24.34 -3.70
CA VAL A 137 6.66 -23.98 -4.70
C VAL A 137 8.05 -24.23 -4.12
N THR A 138 8.78 -25.16 -4.72
CA THR A 138 10.14 -25.54 -4.33
C THR A 138 11.20 -24.58 -4.88
N LEU A 139 10.95 -23.99 -6.06
CA LEU A 139 11.84 -23.02 -6.69
C LEU A 139 11.37 -21.59 -6.41
N ARG A 140 11.91 -20.98 -5.36
CA ARG A 140 11.61 -19.59 -4.98
C ARG A 140 12.59 -18.62 -5.63
N SER A 141 12.58 -18.56 -6.96
CA SER A 141 13.31 -17.48 -7.63
C SER A 141 12.64 -16.13 -7.34
N SER A 142 13.41 -15.05 -7.39
CA SER A 142 12.91 -13.71 -7.06
C SER A 142 11.72 -13.28 -7.93
N LEU A 143 11.56 -13.84 -9.13
CA LEU A 143 10.46 -13.50 -10.05
C LEU A 143 9.26 -14.45 -9.98
N ILE A 144 9.47 -15.71 -9.57
CA ILE A 144 8.39 -16.71 -9.53
C ILE A 144 7.29 -16.28 -8.54
N VAL A 145 7.66 -15.71 -7.40
CA VAL A 145 6.69 -15.34 -6.34
C VAL A 145 5.69 -14.28 -6.84
N PRO A 146 6.11 -13.12 -7.40
CA PRO A 146 5.16 -12.18 -8.02
C PRO A 146 4.38 -12.77 -9.20
N ILE A 147 5.00 -13.58 -10.06
CA ILE A 147 4.32 -14.18 -11.22
C ILE A 147 3.14 -15.03 -10.77
N ILE A 148 3.30 -15.85 -9.74
CA ILE A 148 2.21 -16.65 -9.17
C ILE A 148 1.07 -15.76 -8.68
N GLY A 149 1.40 -14.68 -7.97
CA GLY A 149 0.40 -13.74 -7.47
C GLY A 149 -0.34 -13.03 -8.59
N ILE A 150 0.35 -12.58 -9.65
CA ILE A 150 -0.27 -11.98 -10.84
C ILE A 150 -1.18 -12.99 -11.55
N MET A 151 -0.76 -14.26 -11.67
CA MET A 151 -1.58 -15.32 -12.27
C MET A 151 -2.84 -15.57 -11.45
N LEU A 152 -2.72 -15.71 -10.13
CA LEU A 152 -3.87 -15.90 -9.23
C LEU A 152 -4.80 -14.67 -9.24
N GLY A 153 -4.24 -13.46 -9.20
CA GLY A 153 -4.96 -12.21 -9.32
C GLY A 153 -5.72 -12.10 -10.64
N SER A 154 -5.11 -12.53 -11.76
CA SER A 154 -5.75 -12.53 -13.08
C SER A 154 -6.98 -13.44 -13.14
N VAL A 155 -6.93 -14.61 -12.48
CA VAL A 155 -8.08 -15.50 -12.35
C VAL A 155 -9.21 -14.82 -11.56
N VAL A 156 -8.88 -14.17 -10.45
CA VAL A 156 -9.84 -13.45 -9.60
C VAL A 156 -10.43 -12.24 -10.33
N SER A 157 -9.62 -11.52 -11.11
CA SER A 157 -10.06 -10.41 -11.95
C SER A 157 -10.99 -10.88 -13.07
N ALA A 158 -10.75 -12.05 -13.67
CA ALA A 158 -11.65 -12.64 -14.66
C ALA A 158 -13.01 -12.99 -14.03
N VAL A 159 -13.00 -13.60 -12.83
CA VAL A 159 -14.22 -13.87 -12.05
C VAL A 159 -14.94 -12.57 -11.70
N SER A 160 -14.22 -11.55 -11.23
CA SER A 160 -14.78 -10.23 -10.90
C SER A 160 -15.41 -9.57 -12.12
N THR A 161 -14.74 -9.64 -13.27
CA THR A 161 -15.26 -9.10 -14.54
C THR A 161 -16.54 -9.81 -14.98
N PHE A 162 -16.57 -11.15 -14.88
CA PHE A 162 -17.77 -11.92 -15.19
C PHE A 162 -18.95 -11.52 -14.29
N PHE A 163 -18.76 -11.44 -12.98
CA PHE A 163 -19.82 -10.98 -12.07
C PHE A 163 -20.24 -9.54 -12.33
N ALA A 164 -19.28 -8.65 -12.62
CA ALA A 164 -19.58 -7.26 -12.92
C ALA A 164 -20.34 -7.07 -14.24
N LEU A 165 -20.11 -7.97 -15.22
CA LEU A 165 -20.90 -8.04 -16.45
C LEU A 165 -22.35 -8.45 -16.16
N GLU A 166 -22.54 -9.54 -15.41
CA GLU A 166 -23.88 -10.06 -15.07
C GLU A 166 -24.70 -9.11 -14.18
N THR A 167 -24.05 -8.16 -13.50
CA THR A 167 -24.68 -7.25 -12.53
C THR A 167 -24.67 -5.79 -12.96
N ASP A 168 -24.30 -5.49 -14.21
CA ASP A 168 -24.15 -4.13 -14.75
C ASP A 168 -23.20 -3.22 -13.93
N MET A 169 -22.24 -3.82 -13.21
CA MET A 169 -21.25 -3.12 -12.38
C MET A 169 -19.89 -2.95 -13.06
N LEU A 170 -19.78 -3.24 -14.36
CA LEU A 170 -18.52 -3.18 -15.10
C LEU A 170 -17.84 -1.80 -15.02
N GLN A 171 -18.62 -0.73 -15.09
CA GLN A 171 -18.11 0.64 -14.95
C GLN A 171 -17.58 0.90 -13.54
N GLN A 172 -18.29 0.45 -12.50
CA GLN A 172 -17.85 0.62 -11.10
C GLN A 172 -16.56 -0.16 -10.83
N LEU A 173 -16.48 -1.39 -11.35
CA LEU A 173 -15.27 -2.20 -11.29
C LEU A 173 -14.09 -1.50 -11.98
N GLY A 174 -14.32 -0.91 -13.15
CA GLY A 174 -13.32 -0.12 -13.88
C GLY A 174 -12.82 1.08 -13.08
N ILE A 175 -13.71 1.82 -12.42
CA ILE A 175 -13.35 2.96 -11.56
C ILE A 175 -12.47 2.51 -10.39
N TRP A 176 -12.71 1.36 -9.77
CA TRP A 176 -11.88 0.88 -8.66
C TRP A 176 -10.48 0.42 -9.10
N PHE A 177 -10.36 -0.19 -10.27
CA PHE A 177 -9.04 -0.52 -10.85
C PHE A 177 -8.29 0.75 -11.29
N MET A 178 -9.01 1.80 -11.69
CA MET A 178 -8.48 3.14 -11.96
C MET A 178 -8.44 4.00 -10.69
N GLY A 179 -7.73 3.53 -9.66
CA GLY A 179 -7.65 4.21 -8.35
C GLY A 179 -7.42 5.72 -8.46
N SER A 180 -8.28 6.48 -7.78
CA SER A 180 -8.34 7.94 -7.82
C SER A 180 -8.80 8.51 -6.48
N PHE A 181 -8.33 9.73 -6.17
CA PHE A 181 -8.72 10.47 -4.98
C PHE A 181 -9.83 11.50 -5.24
N THR A 182 -10.35 11.60 -6.47
CA THR A 182 -11.41 12.55 -6.84
C THR A 182 -12.71 12.32 -6.06
N SER A 183 -13.02 11.07 -5.72
CA SER A 183 -14.23 10.69 -4.99
C SER A 183 -14.09 10.81 -3.46
N VAL A 184 -12.97 11.32 -2.96
CA VAL A 184 -12.72 11.46 -1.51
C VAL A 184 -13.26 12.81 -1.03
N TYR A 185 -14.36 12.76 -0.29
CA TYR A 185 -14.97 13.91 0.38
C TYR A 185 -15.41 13.54 1.80
N SER A 186 -15.89 14.53 2.56
CA SER A 186 -16.35 14.33 3.94
C SER A 186 -17.44 13.25 4.02
N GLY A 187 -17.29 12.30 4.94
CA GLY A 187 -18.16 11.13 5.10
C GLY A 187 -17.60 9.83 4.53
N GLN A 188 -16.56 9.90 3.68
CA GLN A 188 -15.89 8.71 3.13
C GLN A 188 -14.44 8.52 3.61
N TYR A 189 -13.71 9.59 3.91
CA TYR A 189 -12.28 9.50 4.26
C TYR A 189 -12.06 9.06 5.72
N GLU A 190 -13.06 9.23 6.59
CA GLU A 190 -12.96 8.98 8.03
C GLU A 190 -12.62 7.51 8.33
N VAL A 191 -13.03 6.60 7.45
CA VAL A 191 -12.74 5.18 7.63
C VAL A 191 -11.27 4.84 7.37
N LEU A 192 -10.52 5.71 6.67
CA LEU A 192 -9.08 5.54 6.49
C LEU A 192 -8.30 5.67 7.81
N TRP A 193 -8.88 6.25 8.87
CA TRP A 193 -8.25 6.28 10.19
C TRP A 193 -7.99 4.88 10.76
N ILE A 194 -8.74 3.86 10.33
CA ILE A 194 -8.45 2.45 10.66
C ILE A 194 -7.02 2.07 10.25
N VAL A 195 -6.56 2.61 9.13
CA VAL A 195 -5.25 2.30 8.59
C VAL A 195 -4.13 2.94 9.40
N LEU A 196 -4.38 4.08 10.07
CA LEU A 196 -3.45 4.63 11.04
C LEU A 196 -3.23 3.66 12.21
N ILE A 197 -4.30 3.00 12.68
CA ILE A 197 -4.19 1.97 13.72
C ILE A 197 -3.32 0.81 13.22
N VAL A 198 -3.53 0.38 11.97
CA VAL A 198 -2.69 -0.67 11.35
C VAL A 198 -1.21 -0.25 11.32
N LEU A 199 -0.88 0.98 10.93
CA LEU A 199 0.50 1.50 10.93
C LEU A 199 1.13 1.44 12.32
N ILE A 200 0.38 1.84 13.37
CA ILE A 200 0.84 1.77 14.75
C ILE A 200 1.10 0.32 15.16
N VAL A 201 0.17 -0.59 14.86
CA VAL A 201 0.33 -2.02 15.18
C VAL A 201 1.54 -2.60 14.45
N VAL A 202 1.74 -2.30 13.18
CA VAL A 202 2.93 -2.77 12.43
C VAL A 202 4.21 -2.24 13.06
N PHE A 203 4.24 -0.98 13.48
CA PHE A 203 5.40 -0.42 14.19
C PHE A 203 5.69 -1.16 15.51
N LEU A 204 4.67 -1.54 16.28
CA LEU A 204 4.82 -2.32 17.51
C LEU A 204 5.34 -3.74 17.24
N PHE A 205 4.94 -4.34 16.11
CA PHE A 205 5.37 -5.68 15.70
C PHE A 205 6.62 -5.68 14.80
N ALA A 206 7.22 -4.52 14.53
CA ALA A 206 8.26 -4.36 13.53
C ALA A 206 9.44 -5.31 13.73
N ASP A 207 9.99 -5.37 14.94
CA ASP A 207 11.14 -6.22 15.25
C ASP A 207 10.83 -7.71 15.03
N ARG A 208 9.59 -8.14 15.35
CA ARG A 208 9.16 -9.55 15.18
C ARG A 208 8.94 -9.89 13.70
N LEU A 209 8.39 -8.95 12.93
CA LEU A 209 8.18 -9.11 11.49
C LEU A 209 9.52 -9.11 10.73
N THR A 210 10.53 -8.35 11.18
CA THR A 210 11.88 -8.45 10.62
C THR A 210 12.48 -9.84 10.81
N VAL A 211 12.33 -10.44 11.99
CA VAL A 211 12.82 -11.81 12.24
C VAL A 211 12.07 -12.84 11.37
N VAL A 212 10.77 -12.66 11.14
CA VAL A 212 9.99 -13.50 10.20
C VAL A 212 10.55 -13.40 8.78
N GLY A 213 11.01 -12.21 8.36
CA GLY A 213 11.66 -12.02 7.07
C GLY A 213 12.96 -12.83 6.88
N LEU A 214 13.61 -13.24 7.97
CA LEU A 214 14.79 -14.11 7.93
C LEU A 214 14.45 -15.59 7.68
N GLY A 215 13.18 -15.96 7.79
CA GLY A 215 12.68 -17.29 7.47
C GLY A 215 12.13 -18.05 8.67
N GLU A 216 11.43 -19.15 8.37
CA GLU A 216 10.74 -19.97 9.37
C GLU A 216 11.70 -20.59 10.38
N ASP A 217 12.84 -21.12 9.92
CA ASP A 217 13.85 -21.74 10.79
C ASP A 217 14.48 -20.72 11.75
N VAL A 218 14.79 -19.52 11.28
CA VAL A 218 15.38 -18.46 12.12
C VAL A 218 14.36 -17.96 13.14
N ALA A 219 13.13 -17.71 12.71
CA ALA A 219 12.07 -17.23 13.60
C ALA A 219 11.74 -18.24 14.71
N THR A 220 11.65 -19.52 14.36
CA THR A 220 11.37 -20.60 15.33
C THR A 220 12.52 -20.81 16.30
N ASN A 221 13.78 -20.75 15.85
CA ASN A 221 14.97 -20.88 16.72
C ASN A 221 15.08 -19.74 17.77
N VAL A 222 14.61 -18.53 17.46
CA VAL A 222 14.59 -17.40 18.40
C VAL A 222 13.33 -17.41 19.30
N GLY A 223 12.49 -18.45 19.19
CA GLY A 223 11.31 -18.65 20.04
C GLY A 223 10.05 -17.91 19.55
N LEU A 224 10.03 -17.42 18.31
CA LEU A 224 8.84 -16.81 17.73
C LEU A 224 7.97 -17.85 17.03
N ASN A 225 6.65 -17.67 17.11
CA ASN A 225 5.70 -18.47 16.35
C ASN A 225 5.53 -17.88 14.94
N TYR A 226 6.23 -18.45 13.96
CA TYR A 226 6.23 -18.00 12.55
C TYR A 226 4.81 -17.93 11.97
N ASN A 227 4.02 -19.00 12.12
CA ASN A 227 2.65 -19.06 11.57
C ASN A 227 1.73 -17.98 12.17
N ARG A 228 1.87 -17.70 13.47
CA ARG A 228 1.09 -16.64 14.13
C ARG A 228 1.44 -15.26 13.60
N LEU A 229 2.73 -14.97 13.42
CA LEU A 229 3.18 -13.68 12.89
C LEU A 229 2.83 -13.52 11.42
N LEU A 230 2.86 -14.60 10.63
CA LEU A 230 2.38 -14.60 9.26
C LEU A 230 0.89 -14.25 9.20
N LEU A 231 0.05 -14.87 10.04
CA LEU A 231 -1.38 -14.53 10.15
C LEU A 231 -1.62 -13.08 10.56
N ILE A 232 -0.88 -12.57 11.55
CA ILE A 232 -0.99 -11.17 11.99
C ILE A 232 -0.58 -10.22 10.86
N GLY A 233 0.58 -10.47 10.24
CA GLY A 233 1.08 -9.63 9.16
C GLY A 233 0.14 -9.62 7.95
N THR A 234 -0.37 -10.78 7.55
CA THR A 234 -1.38 -10.85 6.48
C THR A 234 -2.68 -10.16 6.87
N GLY A 235 -3.14 -10.30 8.12
CA GLY A 235 -4.31 -9.58 8.63
C GLY A 235 -4.16 -8.06 8.52
N LEU A 236 -3.00 -7.54 8.93
CA LEU A 236 -2.69 -6.11 8.85
C LEU A 236 -2.64 -5.61 7.40
N ILE A 237 -2.00 -6.36 6.49
CA ILE A 237 -1.96 -6.04 5.06
C ILE A 237 -3.37 -6.08 4.45
N ALA A 238 -4.18 -7.09 4.80
CA ALA A 238 -5.53 -7.23 4.27
C ALA A 238 -6.44 -6.10 4.74
N ILE A 239 -6.33 -5.67 6.00
CA ILE A 239 -7.06 -4.50 6.52
C ILE A 239 -6.64 -3.23 5.77
N ALA A 240 -5.33 -2.97 5.68
CA ALA A 240 -4.83 -1.77 4.99
C ALA A 240 -5.24 -1.76 3.51
N THR A 241 -5.03 -2.87 2.80
CA THR A 241 -5.35 -2.99 1.36
C THR A 241 -6.86 -2.89 1.15
N GLY A 242 -7.68 -3.62 1.91
CA GLY A 242 -9.13 -3.59 1.75
C GLY A 242 -9.72 -2.21 2.00
N VAL A 243 -9.31 -1.54 3.09
CA VAL A 243 -9.79 -0.18 3.41
C VAL A 243 -9.36 0.82 2.34
N VAL A 244 -8.10 0.78 1.88
CA VAL A 244 -7.63 1.67 0.81
C VAL A 244 -8.35 1.37 -0.52
N THR A 245 -8.57 0.11 -0.87
CA THR A 245 -9.29 -0.29 -2.09
C THR A 245 -10.73 0.23 -2.09
N VAL A 246 -11.44 0.20 -0.96
CA VAL A 246 -12.82 0.71 -0.91
C VAL A 246 -12.89 2.23 -1.07
N VAL A 247 -11.94 2.97 -0.52
CA VAL A 247 -12.00 4.45 -0.48
C VAL A 247 -11.33 5.09 -1.71
N VAL A 248 -10.19 4.56 -2.13
CA VAL A 248 -9.32 5.14 -3.16
C VAL A 248 -9.25 4.26 -4.41
N GLY A 249 -9.40 2.94 -4.25
CA GLY A 249 -9.15 1.96 -5.31
C GLY A 249 -7.71 1.46 -5.34
N SER A 250 -7.30 0.88 -6.47
CA SER A 250 -5.99 0.24 -6.62
C SER A 250 -4.87 1.27 -6.76
N LEU A 251 -3.83 1.13 -5.92
CA LEU A 251 -2.58 1.92 -5.99
C LEU A 251 -1.40 0.97 -6.31
N PRO A 252 -1.17 0.65 -7.59
CA PRO A 252 -0.17 -0.34 -7.99
C PRO A 252 1.26 0.15 -7.76
N PHE A 253 2.22 -0.75 -7.59
CA PHE A 253 3.66 -0.51 -7.48
C PHE A 253 4.13 0.33 -6.28
N LEU A 254 3.26 0.97 -5.50
CA LEU A 254 3.71 1.78 -4.37
C LEU A 254 4.42 0.93 -3.31
N GLY A 255 3.83 -0.22 -2.98
CA GLY A 255 4.37 -1.17 -2.01
C GLY A 255 5.63 -1.86 -2.50
N LEU A 256 5.90 -1.85 -3.80
CA LEU A 256 7.14 -2.35 -4.37
C LEU A 256 8.21 -1.26 -4.38
N ILE A 257 7.94 -0.11 -5.00
CA ILE A 257 8.94 0.95 -5.23
C ILE A 257 9.50 1.47 -3.91
N VAL A 258 8.60 1.86 -3.00
CA VAL A 258 8.98 2.65 -1.82
C VAL A 258 9.89 1.83 -0.90
N PRO A 259 9.54 0.59 -0.50
CA PRO A 259 10.40 -0.21 0.35
C PRO A 259 11.74 -0.55 -0.31
N ASN A 260 11.76 -0.88 -1.60
CA ASN A 260 13.01 -1.20 -2.31
C ASN A 260 13.96 0.00 -2.35
N VAL A 261 13.45 1.20 -2.63
CA VAL A 261 14.26 2.42 -2.63
C VAL A 261 14.84 2.70 -1.24
N VAL A 262 14.02 2.55 -0.19
CA VAL A 262 14.48 2.74 1.19
C VAL A 262 15.51 1.69 1.59
N SER A 263 15.26 0.41 1.29
CA SER A 263 16.18 -0.70 1.60
C SER A 263 17.53 -0.58 0.92
N MET A 264 17.59 -0.12 -0.34
CA MET A 264 18.86 0.14 -1.03
C MET A 264 19.75 1.16 -0.32
N ILE A 265 19.15 2.11 0.42
CA ILE A 265 19.88 3.18 1.12
C ILE A 265 20.12 2.80 2.59
N ARG A 266 19.13 2.20 3.25
CA ARG A 266 19.12 1.98 4.71
C ARG A 266 19.27 0.53 5.17
N GLY A 267 19.31 -0.46 4.28
CA GLY A 267 19.28 -1.89 4.63
C GLY A 267 17.87 -2.37 4.98
N ASP A 268 17.71 -3.58 5.52
CA ASP A 268 16.40 -4.27 5.62
C ASP A 268 15.75 -4.30 7.03
N ASP A 269 16.08 -3.33 7.89
CA ASP A 269 15.45 -3.22 9.21
C ASP A 269 14.08 -2.51 9.13
N LEU A 270 13.00 -3.24 9.39
CA LEU A 270 11.62 -2.74 9.33
C LEU A 270 11.44 -1.53 10.26
N ARG A 271 11.91 -1.62 11.50
CA ARG A 271 11.61 -0.59 12.51
C ARG A 271 12.27 0.74 12.17
N SER A 272 13.52 0.67 11.68
CA SER A 272 14.27 1.85 11.23
C SER A 272 13.76 2.41 9.90
N ASN A 273 13.24 1.54 9.02
CA ASN A 273 12.78 1.95 7.69
C ASN A 273 11.33 2.44 7.66
N LEU A 274 10.49 2.04 8.60
CA LEU A 274 9.06 2.36 8.58
C LEU A 274 8.78 3.88 8.45
N PRO A 275 9.44 4.79 9.19
CA PRO A 275 9.24 6.23 8.99
C PRO A 275 9.61 6.71 7.59
N TRP A 276 10.68 6.17 7.00
CA TRP A 276 11.14 6.51 5.66
C TRP A 276 10.18 6.03 4.59
N VAL A 277 9.70 4.79 4.74
CA VAL A 277 8.70 4.20 3.86
C VAL A 277 7.40 4.99 3.91
N CYS A 278 6.97 5.44 5.10
CA CYS A 278 5.79 6.30 5.21
C CYS A 278 6.00 7.64 4.50
N VAL A 279 7.08 8.36 4.81
CA VAL A 279 7.36 9.69 4.21
C VAL A 279 7.46 9.59 2.69
N LEU A 280 8.23 8.62 2.17
CA LEU A 280 8.42 8.47 0.73
C LEU A 280 7.14 7.98 0.02
N GLY A 281 6.35 7.11 0.67
CA GLY A 281 5.04 6.68 0.18
C GLY A 281 4.05 7.83 0.06
N ILE A 282 3.94 8.67 1.11
CA ILE A 282 3.11 9.88 1.11
C ILE A 282 3.57 10.84 0.00
N GLY A 283 4.88 11.08 -0.10
CA GLY A 283 5.45 11.99 -1.10
C GLY A 283 5.15 11.56 -2.53
N ILE A 284 5.35 10.28 -2.87
CA ILE A 284 5.09 9.76 -4.21
C ILE A 284 3.60 9.84 -4.55
N VAL A 285 2.72 9.40 -3.66
CA VAL A 285 1.28 9.44 -3.93
C VAL A 285 0.77 10.86 -4.07
N THR A 286 1.23 11.78 -3.21
CA THR A 286 0.86 13.21 -3.28
C THR A 286 1.37 13.84 -4.58
N LEU A 287 2.59 13.52 -5.00
CA LEU A 287 3.15 13.99 -6.26
C LEU A 287 2.33 13.48 -7.46
N CYS A 288 2.01 12.18 -7.49
CA CYS A 288 1.20 11.60 -8.56
C CYS A 288 -0.20 12.22 -8.61
N ASP A 289 -0.83 12.49 -7.45
CA ASP A 289 -2.12 13.17 -7.38
C ASP A 289 -2.06 14.61 -7.89
N LEU A 290 -1.06 15.39 -7.48
CA LEU A 290 -0.85 16.75 -7.98
C LEU A 290 -0.64 16.79 -9.49
N VAL A 291 0.19 15.90 -10.01
CA VAL A 291 0.42 15.76 -11.45
C VAL A 291 -0.88 15.37 -12.16
N GLY A 292 -1.67 14.45 -11.59
CA GLY A 292 -2.96 14.04 -12.13
C GLY A 292 -3.99 15.16 -12.23
N ARG A 293 -3.99 16.11 -11.27
CA ARG A 293 -4.85 17.30 -11.29
C ARG A 293 -4.41 18.36 -12.31
N VAL A 294 -3.11 18.44 -12.63
CA VAL A 294 -2.56 19.53 -13.45
C VAL A 294 -2.46 19.17 -14.94
N ILE A 295 -2.20 17.90 -15.30
CA ILE A 295 -1.93 17.52 -16.71
C ILE A 295 -3.12 17.81 -17.64
N ILE A 296 -4.36 17.51 -17.22
CA ILE A 296 -5.56 17.63 -18.06
C ILE A 296 -6.67 18.47 -17.42
N SER A 297 -6.33 19.54 -16.72
CA SER A 297 -7.33 20.43 -16.09
C SER A 297 -8.39 20.91 -17.13
N PRO A 298 -9.70 20.85 -16.84
CA PRO A 298 -10.37 20.62 -15.54
C PRO A 298 -10.66 19.15 -15.19
N PHE A 299 -10.29 18.20 -16.05
CA PHE A 299 -10.40 16.77 -15.74
C PHE A 299 -9.21 16.33 -14.89
N GLU A 300 -9.36 15.20 -14.19
CA GLU A 300 -8.28 14.63 -13.39
C GLU A 300 -7.90 13.25 -13.93
N MET A 301 -6.60 13.00 -14.11
CA MET A 301 -6.11 11.66 -14.42
C MET A 301 -6.09 10.78 -13.16
N PRO A 302 -6.50 9.50 -13.25
CA PRO A 302 -6.38 8.57 -12.14
C PRO A 302 -4.93 8.44 -11.66
N VAL A 303 -4.73 8.52 -10.36
CA VAL A 303 -3.41 8.44 -9.72
C VAL A 303 -2.74 7.09 -10.01
N SER A 304 -3.53 6.02 -10.10
CA SER A 304 -3.04 4.69 -10.43
C SER A 304 -2.35 4.61 -11.80
N VAL A 305 -2.76 5.43 -12.77
CA VAL A 305 -2.15 5.46 -14.11
C VAL A 305 -0.74 6.05 -14.05
N ILE A 306 -0.60 7.21 -13.41
CA ILE A 306 0.71 7.89 -13.25
C ILE A 306 1.65 7.01 -12.43
N LEU A 307 1.14 6.45 -11.34
CA LEU A 307 1.88 5.55 -10.47
C LEU A 307 2.27 4.25 -11.20
N GLY A 308 1.39 3.73 -12.07
CA GLY A 308 1.66 2.57 -12.92
C GLY A 308 2.81 2.80 -13.89
N ILE A 309 2.86 3.96 -14.54
CA ILE A 309 3.95 4.33 -15.46
C ILE A 309 5.28 4.47 -14.70
N ILE A 310 5.29 5.26 -13.62
CA ILE A 310 6.50 5.46 -12.80
C ILE A 310 6.96 4.12 -12.22
N GLY A 311 6.03 3.33 -11.71
CA GLY A 311 6.29 2.03 -11.10
C GLY A 311 6.83 1.00 -12.05
N ALA A 312 6.29 0.91 -13.26
CA ALA A 312 6.81 0.02 -14.30
C ALA A 312 8.26 0.38 -14.65
N VAL A 313 8.57 1.67 -14.84
CA VAL A 313 9.94 2.12 -15.13
C VAL A 313 10.90 1.77 -13.99
N VAL A 314 10.53 2.09 -12.75
CA VAL A 314 11.37 1.80 -11.58
C VAL A 314 11.55 0.29 -11.40
N PHE A 315 10.48 -0.50 -11.55
CA PHE A 315 10.52 -1.96 -11.44
C PHE A 315 11.48 -2.58 -12.45
N VAL A 316 11.41 -2.18 -13.72
CA VAL A 316 12.33 -2.64 -14.77
C VAL A 316 13.77 -2.26 -14.43
N VAL A 317 14.02 -1.03 -13.98
CA VAL A 317 15.36 -0.59 -13.57
C VAL A 317 15.90 -1.43 -12.41
N LEU A 318 15.07 -1.74 -11.40
CA LEU A 318 15.47 -2.59 -10.27
C LEU A 318 15.84 -4.01 -10.70
N ILE A 319 15.08 -4.60 -11.63
CA ILE A 319 15.38 -5.94 -12.20
C ILE A 319 16.71 -5.91 -12.94
N VAL A 320 16.90 -4.96 -13.86
CA VAL A 320 18.11 -4.87 -14.69
C VAL A 320 19.35 -4.66 -13.84
N ARG A 321 19.27 -3.84 -12.78
CA ARG A 321 20.40 -3.62 -11.87
C ARG A 321 20.71 -4.85 -11.03
N SER A 322 19.69 -5.58 -10.57
CA SER A 322 19.92 -6.81 -9.79
C SER A 322 20.64 -7.90 -10.59
N ASN A 323 20.37 -8.01 -11.90
CA ASN A 323 20.96 -9.06 -12.71
C ASN A 323 22.44 -8.82 -13.05
N ARG A 324 22.95 -7.60 -12.81
CA ARG A 324 24.36 -7.24 -13.00
C ARG A 324 25.24 -7.52 -11.77
N GLY A 325 24.65 -7.94 -10.66
CA GLY A 325 25.35 -8.25 -9.40
C GLY A 325 25.67 -9.74 -9.20
N HIS A 326 25.45 -10.57 -10.22
CA HIS A 326 25.85 -11.98 -10.27
C HIS A 326 26.99 -12.17 -11.28
#